data_AF-A0AAU6LK00-F1
#
_entry.id   AF-A0AAU6LK00-F1
#
_cell.length_a   1.000
_cell.length_b   1.000
_cell.length_c   1.000
_cell.angle_alpha   90.00
_cell.angle_beta   90.00
_cell.angle_gamma   90.00
#
_symmetry.space_group_name_H-M   'P 1'
#
loop_
_entity.id
_entity.type
_entity.pdbx_description
1 polymer ?
#
loop_
_entity_poly.entity_id
_entity_poly.type
_entity_poly.pdbx_seq_one_letter_code
_entity_poly.pdbx_strand_id
1 'polypeptide(L)'
;MGFTSAWSISCHEDSVIADLAPRTAAAIEADRSCPHARRRLAAWQRAPLPDHRTWWTCTPAEDEAIRSFQDLTRPGRHVDDLCEFPFVDDVWERQPDQELMFVSVHSKAHPVSALFHAVGPERAVLLPGWCGNFLLTAAEARRALPAVERAFGFGPAERARAQEQVWLDPEPRESVLDGPLRVWRAAVRAGLGLCGLAFHVY
;
A
#
# COMPACT_ATOMS: atom_id res chain seq x y z
N MET A 1 2.84 1.75 -24.19
CA MET A 1 1.71 0.97 -23.64
C MET A 1 1.41 1.49 -22.25
N GLY A 2 0.14 1.69 -21.88
CA GLY A 2 -0.22 2.05 -20.50
C GLY A 2 -0.23 0.81 -19.61
N PHE A 3 -0.01 0.99 -18.31
CA PHE A 3 -0.28 -0.04 -17.31
C PHE A 3 -1.45 0.41 -16.43
N THR A 4 -2.10 -0.54 -15.78
CA THR A 4 -3.05 -0.29 -14.69
C THR A 4 -2.52 -0.97 -13.45
N SER A 5 -2.63 -0.33 -12.30
CA SER A 5 -2.31 -0.96 -11.03
C SER A 5 -3.45 -0.79 -10.04
N ALA A 6 -3.55 -1.75 -9.12
CA ALA A 6 -4.52 -1.76 -8.05
C ALA A 6 -3.81 -1.91 -6.70
N TRP A 7 -4.41 -1.33 -5.67
CA TRP A 7 -4.12 -1.67 -4.28
C TRP A 7 -5.42 -2.03 -3.59
N SER A 8 -5.47 -3.25 -3.07
CA SER A 8 -6.63 -3.78 -2.36
C SER A 8 -6.27 -4.13 -0.92
N ILE A 9 -7.22 -3.89 -0.01
CA ILE A 9 -7.17 -4.35 1.37
C ILE A 9 -8.51 -5.01 1.67
N SER A 10 -8.49 -6.25 2.13
CA SER A 10 -9.69 -7.03 2.46
C SER A 10 -9.56 -7.66 3.84
N CYS A 11 -10.68 -7.73 4.57
CA CYS A 11 -10.75 -8.39 5.86
C CYS A 11 -11.08 -9.86 5.67
N HIS A 12 -10.49 -10.75 6.47
CA HIS A 12 -10.70 -12.20 6.34
C HIS A 12 -10.67 -12.90 7.70
N GLU A 13 -11.30 -14.06 7.80
CA GLU A 13 -11.10 -14.93 8.96
C GLU A 13 -9.66 -15.44 9.03
N ASP A 14 -9.17 -15.74 10.23
CA ASP A 14 -7.81 -16.27 10.43
C ASP A 14 -7.57 -17.60 9.68
N SER A 15 -8.63 -18.38 9.41
CA SER A 15 -8.60 -19.59 8.58
C SER A 15 -8.20 -19.28 7.14
N VAL A 16 -8.78 -18.24 6.54
CA VAL A 16 -8.45 -17.76 5.19
C VAL A 16 -7.06 -17.13 5.17
N ILE A 17 -6.70 -16.36 6.20
CA ILE A 17 -5.34 -15.82 6.34
C ILE A 17 -4.31 -16.95 6.37
N ALA A 18 -4.58 -18.02 7.12
CA ALA A 18 -3.70 -19.18 7.20
C ALA A 18 -3.57 -19.92 5.86
N ASP A 19 -4.65 -20.00 5.07
CA ASP A 19 -4.65 -20.59 3.74
C ASP A 19 -3.82 -19.78 2.73
N LEU A 20 -3.90 -18.44 2.80
CA LEU A 20 -3.14 -17.54 1.93
C LEU A 20 -1.65 -17.45 2.32
N ALA A 21 -1.33 -17.63 3.60
CA ALA A 21 0.00 -17.35 4.16
C ALA A 21 1.17 -18.05 3.45
N PRO A 22 1.12 -19.35 3.10
CA PRO A 22 2.26 -20.03 2.48
C PRO A 22 2.75 -19.37 1.19
N ARG A 23 1.84 -18.81 0.39
CA ARG A 23 2.17 -18.15 -0.88
C ARG A 23 2.43 -16.67 -0.69
N THR A 24 1.50 -15.98 -0.02
CA THR A 24 1.53 -14.52 0.11
C THR A 24 2.67 -14.04 1.01
N ALA A 25 2.90 -14.67 2.17
CA ALA A 25 3.96 -14.23 3.08
C ALA A 25 5.35 -14.46 2.47
N ALA A 26 5.53 -15.56 1.73
CA ALA A 26 6.77 -15.85 1.02
C ALA A 26 7.06 -14.81 -0.08
N ALA A 27 6.04 -14.43 -0.86
CA ALA A 27 6.18 -13.41 -1.90
C ALA A 27 6.54 -12.03 -1.31
N ILE A 28 5.84 -11.60 -0.25
CA ILE A 28 6.11 -10.34 0.44
C ILE A 28 7.54 -10.31 1.00
N GLU A 29 8.00 -11.40 1.63
CA GLU A 29 9.35 -11.46 2.19
C GLU A 29 10.43 -11.51 1.09
N ALA A 30 10.16 -12.16 -0.05
CA ALA A 30 11.08 -12.15 -1.19
C ALA A 30 11.29 -10.73 -1.75
N ASP A 31 10.22 -9.95 -1.88
CA ASP A 31 10.31 -8.55 -2.33
C ASP A 31 10.98 -7.66 -1.28
N ARG A 32 10.68 -7.86 0.00
CA ARG A 32 11.30 -7.12 1.12
C ARG A 32 12.78 -7.39 1.29
N SER A 33 13.19 -8.65 1.14
CA SER A 33 14.58 -9.09 1.35
C SER A 33 15.52 -8.71 0.20
N CYS A 34 14.97 -8.25 -0.92
CA CYS A 34 15.75 -7.73 -2.06
C CYS A 34 16.68 -6.58 -1.62
N PRO A 35 18.01 -6.73 -1.75
CA PRO A 35 18.97 -5.72 -1.30
C PRO A 35 18.76 -4.34 -1.95
N HIS A 36 18.32 -4.30 -3.21
CA HIS A 36 18.01 -3.05 -3.89
C HIS A 36 16.81 -2.34 -3.25
N ALA A 37 15.76 -3.08 -2.89
CA ALA A 37 14.57 -2.51 -2.27
C ALA A 37 14.90 -1.87 -0.90
N ARG A 38 15.68 -2.56 -0.06
CA ARG A 38 16.14 -2.02 1.24
C ARG A 38 17.01 -0.77 1.09
N ARG A 39 17.90 -0.73 0.08
CA ARG A 39 18.72 0.46 -0.22
C ARG A 39 17.86 1.64 -0.66
N ARG A 40 16.87 1.42 -1.53
CA ARG A 40 15.94 2.46 -2.00
C ARG A 40 15.12 3.03 -0.83
N LEU A 41 14.62 2.17 0.06
CA LEU A 41 13.91 2.60 1.28
C LEU A 41 14.81 3.49 2.16
N ALA A 42 16.03 3.06 2.44
CA ALA A 42 16.98 3.83 3.26
C ALA A 42 17.42 5.14 2.58
N ALA A 43 17.47 5.20 1.26
CA ALA A 43 17.73 6.44 0.52
C ALA A 43 16.56 7.41 0.65
N TRP A 44 15.33 6.95 0.42
CA TRP A 44 14.12 7.76 0.54
C TRP A 44 13.89 8.26 1.98
N GLN A 45 14.18 7.44 3.00
CA GLN A 45 14.10 7.87 4.40
C GLN A 45 15.09 8.99 4.75
N ARG A 46 16.28 8.99 4.14
CA ARG A 46 17.29 10.03 4.38
C ARG A 46 17.02 11.31 3.59
N ALA A 47 16.44 11.18 2.41
CA ALA A 47 16.11 12.29 1.52
C ALA A 47 14.72 12.05 0.91
N PRO A 48 13.65 12.44 1.61
CA PRO A 48 12.29 12.37 1.08
C PRO A 48 12.16 13.22 -0.18
N LEU A 49 11.28 12.80 -1.09
CA LEU A 49 11.08 13.52 -2.35
C LEU A 49 10.39 14.88 -2.13
N PRO A 50 10.68 15.88 -2.99
CA PRO A 50 9.93 17.13 -3.01
C PRO A 50 8.52 16.92 -3.58
N ASP A 51 7.70 17.95 -3.51
CA ASP A 51 6.34 17.96 -4.08
C ASP A 51 6.34 17.40 -5.51
N HIS A 52 5.42 16.48 -5.79
CA HIS A 52 5.29 15.83 -7.10
C HIS A 52 5.08 16.83 -8.25
N ARG A 53 4.54 18.01 -7.95
CA ARG A 53 4.39 19.13 -8.89
C ARG A 53 5.72 19.78 -9.29
N THR A 54 6.86 19.29 -8.82
CA THR A 54 8.17 19.81 -9.22
C THR A 54 8.97 18.79 -10.02
N TRP A 55 8.46 17.55 -10.13
CA TRP A 55 9.18 16.44 -10.74
C TRP A 55 9.47 16.63 -12.24
N TRP A 56 8.66 17.41 -12.96
CA TRP A 56 8.92 17.69 -14.37
C TRP A 56 10.07 18.68 -14.62
N THR A 57 10.48 19.44 -13.59
CA THR A 57 11.61 20.39 -13.64
C THR A 57 12.83 19.89 -12.87
N CYS A 58 12.85 18.62 -12.50
CA CYS A 58 13.87 18.09 -11.60
C CYS A 58 15.24 17.96 -12.27
N THR A 59 16.27 18.02 -11.45
CA THR A 59 17.65 17.72 -11.85
C THR A 59 17.82 16.22 -12.11
N PRO A 60 18.87 15.79 -12.85
CA PRO A 60 19.12 14.36 -13.08
C PRO A 60 19.23 13.51 -11.80
N ALA A 61 19.75 14.08 -10.70
CA ALA A 61 19.86 13.39 -9.42
C ALA A 61 18.48 13.22 -8.74
N GLU A 62 17.61 14.22 -8.85
CA GLU A 62 16.23 14.13 -8.35
C GLU A 62 15.41 13.15 -9.20
N ASP A 63 15.59 13.13 -10.52
CA ASP A 63 14.97 12.15 -11.42
C ASP A 63 15.36 10.70 -11.03
N GLU A 64 16.63 10.46 -10.70
CA GLU A 64 17.08 9.17 -10.17
C GLU A 64 16.42 8.82 -8.83
N ALA A 65 16.30 9.79 -7.92
CA ALA A 65 15.62 9.59 -6.64
C ALA A 65 14.12 9.27 -6.81
N ILE A 66 13.45 9.95 -7.73
CA ILE A 66 12.04 9.72 -8.09
C ILE A 66 11.86 8.30 -8.66
N ARG A 67 12.68 7.91 -9.64
CA ARG A 67 12.66 6.54 -10.19
C ARG A 67 12.95 5.49 -9.13
N SER A 68 13.93 5.74 -8.27
CA SER A 68 14.27 4.87 -7.14
C SER A 68 13.09 4.68 -6.17
N PHE A 69 12.35 5.75 -5.86
CA PHE A 69 11.15 5.68 -5.03
C PHE A 69 9.99 4.95 -5.72
N GLN A 70 9.76 5.21 -7.01
CA GLN A 70 8.74 4.52 -7.79
C GLN A 70 9.04 3.01 -7.88
N ASP A 71 10.30 2.65 -8.12
CA ASP A 71 10.75 1.26 -8.11
C ASP A 71 10.62 0.56 -6.75
N LEU A 72 10.69 1.32 -5.66
CA LEU A 72 10.47 0.80 -4.29
C LEU A 72 8.99 0.52 -4.02
N THR A 73 8.10 1.41 -4.50
CA THR A 73 6.69 1.45 -4.08
C THR A 73 5.71 0.90 -5.11
N ARG A 74 6.17 0.60 -6.33
CA ARG A 74 5.42 -0.20 -7.30
C ARG A 74 5.18 -1.63 -6.77
N PRO A 75 4.20 -2.37 -7.31
CA PRO A 75 4.03 -3.79 -7.03
C PRO A 75 5.36 -4.56 -7.09
N GLY A 76 5.63 -5.32 -6.03
CA GLY A 76 6.82 -6.16 -5.95
C GLY A 76 6.68 -7.34 -6.91
N ARG A 77 7.77 -7.76 -7.54
CA ARG A 77 7.72 -8.77 -8.61
C ARG A 77 7.05 -10.06 -8.14
N HIS A 78 7.38 -10.54 -6.93
CA HIS A 78 6.86 -11.83 -6.45
C HIS A 78 5.39 -11.73 -6.06
N VAL A 79 4.95 -10.60 -5.51
CA VAL A 79 3.53 -10.34 -5.25
C VAL A 79 2.76 -10.17 -6.57
N ASP A 80 3.33 -9.50 -7.55
CA ASP A 80 2.73 -9.30 -8.87
C ASP A 80 2.54 -10.63 -9.61
N ASP A 81 3.58 -11.48 -9.63
CA ASP A 81 3.54 -12.84 -10.19
C ASP A 81 2.52 -13.73 -9.44
N LEU A 82 2.27 -13.47 -8.13
CA LEU A 82 1.24 -14.17 -7.37
C LEU A 82 -0.17 -13.69 -7.70
N CYS A 83 -0.34 -12.38 -7.94
CA CYS A 83 -1.61 -11.71 -8.18
C CYS A 83 -2.12 -11.84 -9.63
N GLU A 84 -1.69 -12.87 -10.37
CA GLU A 84 -2.37 -13.24 -11.60
C GLU A 84 -3.89 -13.40 -11.33
N PHE A 85 -4.72 -12.96 -12.28
CA PHE A 85 -6.18 -12.72 -12.12
C PHE A 85 -6.93 -13.78 -11.27
N PRO A 86 -6.70 -15.10 -11.42
CA PRO A 86 -7.39 -16.11 -10.62
C PRO A 86 -7.17 -16.01 -9.10
N PHE A 87 -6.01 -15.51 -8.66
CA PHE A 87 -5.70 -15.41 -7.23
C PHE A 87 -6.41 -14.22 -6.57
N VAL A 88 -6.42 -13.07 -7.24
CA VAL A 88 -7.08 -11.86 -6.72
C VAL A 88 -8.59 -12.05 -6.67
N ASP A 89 -9.17 -12.66 -7.69
CA ASP A 89 -10.59 -13.01 -7.71
C ASP A 89 -10.95 -13.94 -6.55
N ASP A 90 -10.18 -15.01 -6.31
CA ASP A 90 -10.42 -15.92 -5.18
C ASP A 90 -10.34 -15.20 -3.82
N VAL A 91 -9.38 -14.27 -3.66
CA VAL A 91 -9.29 -13.45 -2.44
C VAL A 91 -10.50 -12.54 -2.29
N TRP A 92 -10.99 -11.93 -3.37
CA TRP A 92 -12.14 -11.02 -3.32
C TRP A 92 -13.48 -11.75 -3.19
N GLU A 93 -13.66 -12.91 -3.83
CA GLU A 93 -14.86 -13.76 -3.69
C GLU A 93 -15.08 -14.21 -2.25
N ARG A 94 -14.00 -14.43 -1.51
CA ARG A 94 -14.03 -14.77 -0.07
C ARG A 94 -14.42 -13.60 0.83
N GLN A 95 -14.48 -12.36 0.32
CA GLN A 95 -14.94 -11.18 1.05
C GLN A 95 -15.92 -10.33 0.22
N PRO A 96 -17.21 -10.72 0.16
CA PRO A 96 -18.21 -10.01 -0.64
C PRO A 96 -18.67 -8.68 -0.01
N ASP A 97 -18.39 -8.44 1.27
CA ASP A 97 -18.78 -7.21 1.95
C ASP A 97 -17.85 -6.05 1.59
N GLN A 98 -18.37 -5.08 0.85
CA GLN A 98 -17.62 -3.89 0.43
C GLN A 98 -17.19 -3.02 1.62
N GLU A 99 -17.91 -3.05 2.75
CA GLU A 99 -17.50 -2.33 3.95
C GLU A 99 -16.25 -2.94 4.60
N LEU A 100 -15.96 -4.21 4.30
CA LEU A 100 -14.77 -4.92 4.75
C LEU A 100 -13.64 -4.91 3.72
N MET A 101 -13.76 -4.06 2.69
CA MET A 101 -12.78 -3.95 1.62
C MET A 101 -12.46 -2.49 1.27
N PHE A 102 -11.26 -2.26 0.78
CA PHE A 102 -10.82 -1.04 0.12
C PHE A 102 -10.12 -1.45 -1.17
N VAL A 103 -10.43 -0.76 -2.28
CA VAL A 103 -9.79 -0.98 -3.58
C VAL A 103 -9.60 0.37 -4.26
N SER A 104 -8.35 0.68 -4.62
CA SER A 104 -7.97 1.84 -5.44
C SER A 104 -7.28 1.34 -6.71
N VAL A 105 -7.77 1.76 -7.88
CA VAL A 105 -7.31 1.30 -9.20
C VAL A 105 -6.95 2.51 -10.03
N HIS A 106 -5.75 2.54 -10.61
CA HIS A 106 -5.31 3.70 -11.38
C HIS A 106 -4.53 3.29 -12.62
N SER A 107 -4.77 4.02 -13.71
CA SER A 107 -3.97 3.92 -14.94
C SER A 107 -2.70 4.76 -14.79
N LYS A 108 -1.55 4.17 -15.17
CA LYS A 108 -0.22 4.81 -15.19
C LYS A 108 0.24 5.39 -13.85
N ALA A 109 -0.37 4.98 -12.76
CA ALA A 109 0.00 5.40 -11.41
C ALA A 109 -0.15 4.23 -10.44
N HIS A 110 0.58 4.31 -9.32
CA HIS A 110 0.60 3.32 -8.25
C HIS A 110 -0.01 3.92 -6.97
N PRO A 111 -1.12 3.38 -6.43
CA PRO A 111 -1.77 3.93 -5.25
C PRO A 111 -0.88 3.98 -4.02
N VAL A 112 -0.08 2.92 -3.81
CA VAL A 112 0.88 2.83 -2.71
C VAL A 112 1.94 3.91 -2.81
N SER A 113 2.46 4.19 -4.01
CA SER A 113 3.44 5.26 -4.21
C SER A 113 2.86 6.62 -3.81
N ALA A 114 1.62 6.90 -4.22
CA ALA A 114 0.96 8.15 -3.87
C ALA A 114 0.73 8.27 -2.36
N LEU A 115 0.29 7.19 -1.70
CA LEU A 115 0.17 7.16 -0.25
C LEU A 115 1.52 7.41 0.44
N PHE A 116 2.54 6.63 0.09
CA PHE A 116 3.85 6.70 0.74
C PHE A 116 4.48 8.08 0.59
N HIS A 117 4.33 8.68 -0.58
CA HIS A 117 4.76 10.06 -0.82
C HIS A 117 3.99 11.05 0.06
N ALA A 118 2.66 10.95 0.11
CA ALA A 118 1.81 11.86 0.85
C ALA A 118 2.00 11.80 2.37
N VAL A 119 2.24 10.60 2.93
CA VAL A 119 2.45 10.43 4.37
C VAL A 119 3.91 10.61 4.79
N GLY A 120 4.85 10.48 3.85
CA GLY A 120 6.27 10.56 4.11
C GLY A 120 6.84 9.36 4.91
N PRO A 121 8.17 9.27 5.03
CA PRO A 121 8.82 8.09 5.62
C PRO A 121 8.51 7.87 7.10
N GLU A 122 8.35 8.94 7.88
CA GLU A 122 8.08 8.85 9.33
C GLU A 122 6.76 8.16 9.64
N ARG A 123 5.72 8.39 8.82
CA ARG A 123 4.42 7.73 8.96
C ARG A 123 4.41 6.38 8.22
N ALA A 124 5.06 6.29 7.05
CA ALA A 124 5.10 5.05 6.28
C ALA A 124 5.77 3.89 7.04
N VAL A 125 6.79 4.15 7.85
CA VAL A 125 7.47 3.10 8.65
C VAL A 125 6.58 2.49 9.75
N LEU A 126 5.47 3.15 10.10
CA LEU A 126 4.50 2.64 11.07
C LEU A 126 3.52 1.64 10.44
N LEU A 127 3.44 1.61 9.11
CA LEU A 127 2.55 0.69 8.39
C LEU A 127 3.18 -0.71 8.36
N PRO A 128 2.41 -1.76 8.64
CA PRO A 128 2.92 -3.13 8.61
C PRO A 128 3.15 -3.63 7.19
N GLY A 129 3.96 -4.68 7.09
CA GLY A 129 4.30 -5.33 5.83
C GLY A 129 5.37 -4.58 5.02
N TRP A 130 5.21 -4.62 3.70
CA TRP A 130 6.16 -4.05 2.75
C TRP A 130 5.43 -3.33 1.61
N CYS A 131 5.56 -2.00 1.57
CA CYS A 131 5.02 -1.14 0.51
C CYS A 131 3.57 -1.49 0.14
N GLY A 132 2.66 -1.43 1.12
CA GLY A 132 1.24 -1.71 0.93
C GLY A 132 0.86 -3.20 0.92
N ASN A 133 1.84 -4.12 0.90
CA ASN A 133 1.61 -5.56 0.94
C ASN A 133 1.76 -6.11 2.36
N PHE A 134 0.73 -6.75 2.87
CA PHE A 134 0.75 -7.38 4.20
C PHE A 134 -0.28 -8.50 4.29
N LEU A 135 -0.02 -9.45 5.17
CA LEU A 135 -0.96 -10.48 5.55
C LEU A 135 -0.90 -10.63 7.07
N LEU A 136 -2.02 -10.36 7.74
CA LEU A 136 -2.09 -10.30 9.20
C LEU A 136 -3.29 -11.10 9.70
N THR A 137 -3.07 -11.86 10.75
CA THR A 137 -4.15 -12.45 11.57
C THR A 137 -4.94 -11.34 12.30
N ALA A 138 -6.11 -11.67 12.82
CA ALA A 138 -6.92 -10.77 13.63
C ALA A 138 -6.17 -10.24 14.86
N ALA A 139 -5.36 -11.11 15.49
CA ALA A 139 -4.51 -10.72 16.62
C ALA A 139 -3.40 -9.73 16.19
N GLU A 140 -2.79 -9.93 15.02
CA GLU A 140 -1.79 -9.02 14.47
C GLU A 140 -2.39 -7.69 14.03
N ALA A 141 -3.54 -7.72 13.35
CA ALA A 141 -4.29 -6.53 12.95
C ALA A 141 -4.63 -5.66 14.18
N ARG A 142 -5.11 -6.28 15.26
CA ARG A 142 -5.39 -5.59 16.54
C ARG A 142 -4.12 -4.99 17.15
N ARG A 143 -3.00 -5.72 17.15
CA ARG A 143 -1.72 -5.23 17.67
C ARG A 143 -1.15 -4.07 16.84
N ALA A 144 -1.33 -4.10 15.53
CA ALA A 144 -0.82 -3.09 14.61
C ALA A 144 -1.68 -1.82 14.57
N LEU A 145 -2.98 -1.90 14.88
CA LEU A 145 -3.92 -0.77 14.75
C LEU A 145 -3.42 0.54 15.37
N PRO A 146 -2.87 0.59 16.61
CA PRO A 146 -2.39 1.85 17.17
C PRO A 146 -1.28 2.52 16.36
N ALA A 147 -0.41 1.74 15.69
CA ALA A 147 0.63 2.28 14.82
C ALA A 147 0.05 2.80 13.50
N VAL A 148 -0.90 2.06 12.92
CA VAL A 148 -1.64 2.47 11.72
C VAL A 148 -2.44 3.75 11.98
N GLU A 149 -3.11 3.85 13.12
CA GLU A 149 -3.83 5.08 13.52
C GLU A 149 -2.89 6.28 13.67
N ARG A 150 -1.65 6.09 14.16
CA ARG A 150 -0.66 7.16 14.17
C ARG A 150 -0.18 7.53 12.77
N ALA A 151 0.00 6.55 11.88
CA ALA A 151 0.40 6.80 10.49
C ALA A 151 -0.62 7.71 9.77
N PHE A 152 -1.90 7.42 9.96
CA PHE A 152 -3.02 8.17 9.35
C PHE A 152 -3.58 9.30 10.24
N GLY A 153 -3.03 9.50 11.44
CA GLY A 153 -3.46 10.50 12.40
C GLY A 153 -2.96 11.89 12.02
N PHE A 154 -3.62 12.53 11.06
CA PHE A 154 -3.29 13.87 10.60
C PHE A 154 -4.05 14.94 11.39
N GLY A 155 -3.37 16.01 11.78
CA GLY A 155 -4.06 17.27 12.08
C GLY A 155 -4.67 17.88 10.80
N PRO A 156 -5.62 18.83 10.90
CA PRO A 156 -6.30 19.38 9.71
C PRO A 156 -5.35 19.95 8.64
N ALA A 157 -4.31 20.69 9.04
CA ALA A 157 -3.32 21.25 8.11
C ALA A 157 -2.43 20.18 7.49
N GLU A 158 -2.04 19.15 8.26
CA GLU A 158 -1.27 18.02 7.74
C GLU A 158 -2.09 17.20 6.75
N ARG A 159 -3.39 17.02 7.02
CA ARG A 159 -4.33 16.30 6.15
C ARG A 159 -4.49 17.01 4.81
N ALA A 160 -4.58 18.34 4.82
CA ALA A 160 -4.66 19.15 3.61
C ALA A 160 -3.37 19.02 2.77
N ARG A 161 -2.20 19.12 3.42
CA ARG A 161 -0.91 18.92 2.74
C ARG A 161 -0.77 17.51 2.18
N ALA A 162 -1.12 16.47 2.94
CA ALA A 162 -1.09 15.10 2.46
C ALA A 162 -2.01 14.92 1.24
N GLN A 163 -3.22 15.53 1.27
CA GLN A 163 -4.13 15.51 0.12
C GLN A 163 -3.49 16.14 -1.11
N GLU A 164 -2.81 17.28 -0.95
CA GLU A 164 -2.12 17.97 -2.03
C GLU A 164 -0.95 17.15 -2.60
N GLN A 165 -0.38 16.22 -1.82
CA GLN A 165 0.72 15.36 -2.28
C GLN A 165 0.26 14.08 -2.99
N VAL A 166 -1.04 13.75 -2.93
CA VAL A 166 -1.63 12.63 -3.70
C VAL A 166 -1.88 13.11 -5.13
N TRP A 167 -1.11 12.60 -6.09
CA TRP A 167 -1.26 12.91 -7.53
C TRP A 167 -2.24 12.00 -8.27
N LEU A 168 -2.94 11.14 -7.54
CA LEU A 168 -3.96 10.29 -8.13
C LEU A 168 -5.14 11.15 -8.55
N ASP A 169 -5.68 10.88 -9.73
CA ASP A 169 -6.97 11.46 -10.11
C ASP A 169 -7.98 11.17 -9.01
N PRO A 170 -8.89 12.12 -8.71
CA PRO A 170 -9.94 11.89 -7.72
C PRO A 170 -10.78 10.71 -8.17
N GLU A 171 -10.53 9.55 -7.56
CA GLU A 171 -11.34 8.36 -7.73
C GLU A 171 -12.77 8.67 -7.28
N PRO A 172 -13.81 8.17 -7.98
CA PRO A 172 -15.18 8.25 -7.47
C PRO A 172 -15.37 7.47 -6.16
N ARG A 173 -14.36 6.67 -5.78
CA ARG A 173 -14.28 5.89 -4.55
C ARG A 173 -13.51 6.63 -3.45
N GLU A 174 -13.12 5.86 -2.43
CA GLU A 174 -12.47 6.34 -1.23
C GLU A 174 -10.99 6.70 -1.47
N SER A 175 -10.52 7.78 -0.83
CA SER A 175 -9.12 8.21 -0.90
C SER A 175 -8.19 7.19 -0.25
N VAL A 176 -6.98 7.04 -0.81
CA VAL A 176 -5.88 6.25 -0.20
C VAL A 176 -5.48 6.76 1.20
N LEU A 177 -5.84 8.00 1.56
CA LEU A 177 -5.59 8.58 2.88
C LEU A 177 -6.65 8.20 3.93
N ASP A 178 -7.78 7.63 3.51
CA ASP A 178 -8.92 7.37 4.41
C ASP A 178 -9.30 5.88 4.43
N GLY A 179 -9.37 5.24 3.25
CA GLY A 179 -9.87 3.87 3.11
C GLY A 179 -9.07 2.79 3.81
N PRO A 180 -7.72 2.78 3.74
CA PRO A 180 -6.93 1.81 4.47
C PRO A 180 -7.19 1.80 5.98
N LEU A 181 -7.31 2.99 6.60
CA LEU A 181 -7.58 3.09 8.03
C LEU A 181 -9.01 2.65 8.37
N ARG A 182 -9.99 3.00 7.52
CA ARG A 182 -11.38 2.56 7.70
C ARG A 182 -11.46 1.04 7.75
N VAL A 183 -10.88 0.35 6.77
CA VAL A 183 -10.88 -1.11 6.68
C VAL A 183 -10.15 -1.73 7.87
N TRP A 184 -9.03 -1.14 8.31
CA TRP A 184 -8.31 -1.61 9.50
C TRP A 184 -9.19 -1.59 10.75
N ARG A 185 -9.90 -0.49 10.97
CA ARG A 185 -10.83 -0.34 12.10
C ARG A 185 -12.00 -1.31 11.99
N ALA A 186 -12.52 -1.52 10.78
CA ALA A 186 -13.58 -2.49 10.53
C ALA A 186 -13.12 -3.92 10.87
N ALA A 187 -11.96 -4.35 10.38
CA ALA A 187 -11.37 -5.65 10.69
C ALA A 187 -11.22 -5.89 12.19
N VAL A 188 -10.62 -4.93 12.91
CA VAL A 188 -10.39 -5.07 14.36
C VAL A 188 -11.70 -5.13 15.14
N ARG A 189 -12.72 -4.35 14.76
CA ARG A 189 -14.05 -4.43 15.37
C ARG A 189 -14.74 -5.77 15.11
N ALA A 190 -14.59 -6.31 13.91
CA ALA A 190 -15.16 -7.60 13.52
C ALA A 190 -14.35 -8.81 14.01
N GLY A 191 -13.14 -8.60 14.54
CA GLY A 191 -12.25 -9.68 14.94
C GLY A 191 -11.64 -10.44 13.76
N LEU A 192 -11.44 -9.76 12.63
CA LEU A 192 -10.91 -10.33 11.38
C LEU A 192 -9.44 -9.95 11.18
N GLY A 193 -8.73 -10.80 10.43
CA GLY A 193 -7.43 -10.51 9.85
C GLY A 193 -7.55 -9.63 8.61
N LEU A 194 -6.39 -9.32 8.01
CA LEU A 194 -6.27 -8.39 6.89
C LEU A 194 -5.30 -8.93 5.83
N CYS A 195 -5.69 -8.80 4.57
CA CYS A 195 -4.85 -9.04 3.40
C CYS A 195 -4.77 -7.76 2.58
N GLY A 196 -3.57 -7.19 2.46
CA GLY A 196 -3.26 -6.02 1.64
C GLY A 196 -2.34 -6.41 0.49
N LEU A 197 -2.73 -6.12 -0.76
CA LEU A 197 -1.99 -6.49 -1.96
C LEU A 197 -2.02 -5.36 -2.99
N ALA A 198 -0.84 -4.99 -3.49
CA ALA A 198 -0.63 -4.06 -4.59
C ALA A 198 -0.06 -4.82 -5.80
N PHE A 199 -0.73 -4.70 -6.95
CA PHE A 199 -0.45 -5.49 -8.16
C PHE A 199 -0.82 -4.73 -9.44
N HIS A 200 -0.28 -5.16 -10.57
CA HIS A 200 -0.68 -4.70 -11.89
C HIS A 200 -1.90 -5.48 -12.39
N VAL A 201 -2.80 -4.77 -13.06
CA VAL A 201 -3.99 -5.34 -13.70
C VAL A 201 -3.71 -5.47 -15.19
N TYR A 202 -3.76 -6.70 -15.70
CA TYR A 202 -3.51 -7.07 -17.09
C TYR A 202 -4.79 -7.40 -17.84
#